data_AF-A0AAV2B5R0-F1
#
_entry.id   AF-A0AAV2B5R0-F1
#
_cell.length_a   1.000
_cell.length_b   1.000
_cell.length_c   1.000
_cell.angle_alpha   90.00
_cell.angle_beta   90.00
_cell.angle_gamma   90.00
#
_symmetry.space_group_name_H-M   'P 1'
#
loop_
_entity.id
_entity.type
_entity.pdbx_description
1 polymer ?
#
loop_
_entity_poly.entity_id
_entity_poly.type
_entity_poly.pdbx_seq_one_letter_code
_entity_poly.pdbx_strand_id
1 'polypeptide(L)'
;MVKVSTSIPFEGLVYVSERYGDLNCTAFGKKNETTILKVPLKGCNTHEKEPGLFMSHVTVQQHPMIVSAGDGEYEVGCKLFSGDLEVGTGNRIDVSASSMKGGDTMTSPSP
;
A
#
# COMPACT_ATOMS: atom_id res chain seq x y z
N MET A 1 0.77 1.16 2.70
CA MET A 1 0.05 -0.02 3.24
C MET A 1 -1.10 0.50 4.07
N VAL A 2 -2.29 -0.10 3.94
CA VAL A 2 -3.45 0.21 4.77
C VAL A 2 -3.77 -1.00 5.63
N LYS A 3 -3.84 -0.81 6.95
CA LYS A 3 -4.19 -1.84 7.92
C LYS A 3 -5.54 -1.49 8.54
N VAL A 4 -6.54 -2.32 8.31
CA VAL A 4 -7.85 -2.23 8.97
C VAL A 4 -7.82 -3.19 10.15
N SER A 5 -8.09 -2.67 11.34
CA SER A 5 -8.18 -3.46 12.58
C SER A 5 -9.59 -3.30 13.17
N THR A 6 -10.22 -4.41 13.51
CA THR A 6 -11.59 -4.46 14.03
C THR A 6 -11.61 -5.23 15.34
N SER A 7 -12.57 -4.91 16.22
CA SER A 7 -12.78 -5.64 17.49
C SER A 7 -13.57 -6.94 17.33
N ILE A 8 -14.09 -7.19 16.13
CA ILE A 8 -14.83 -8.38 15.74
C ILE A 8 -14.25 -8.94 14.42
N PRO A 9 -14.41 -10.23 14.12
CA PRO A 9 -13.97 -10.81 12.85
C PRO A 9 -14.51 -10.04 11.65
N PHE A 10 -13.61 -9.60 10.76
CA PHE A 10 -13.96 -8.88 9.55
C PHE A 10 -14.04 -9.83 8.34
N GLU A 11 -15.20 -9.85 7.68
CA GLU A 11 -15.50 -10.64 6.47
C GLU A 11 -15.85 -9.75 5.27
N GLY A 12 -15.50 -8.47 5.35
CA GLY A 12 -15.77 -7.49 4.31
C GLY A 12 -14.68 -7.39 3.24
N LEU A 13 -14.68 -6.27 2.55
CA LEU A 13 -13.73 -5.92 1.50
C LEU A 13 -13.01 -4.63 1.85
N VAL A 14 -11.71 -4.57 1.57
CA VAL A 14 -10.92 -3.33 1.61
C VAL A 14 -10.32 -3.16 0.24
N TYR A 15 -10.67 -2.10 -0.49
CA TYR A 15 -10.21 -1.90 -1.87
C TYR A 15 -9.98 -0.43 -2.17
N VAL A 16 -9.17 -0.14 -3.19
CA VAL A 16 -9.07 1.24 -3.70
C VAL A 16 -10.38 1.59 -4.42
N SER A 17 -11.03 2.69 -4.04
CA SER A 17 -12.41 3.01 -4.40
C SER A 17 -12.74 2.95 -5.91
N GLU A 18 -11.82 3.36 -6.78
CA GLU A 18 -11.98 3.32 -8.24
C GLU A 18 -11.48 2.02 -8.91
N ARG A 19 -11.13 1.01 -8.11
CA ARG A 19 -10.56 -0.27 -8.55
C ARG A 19 -11.31 -1.46 -7.96
N TYR A 20 -12.59 -1.27 -7.65
CA TYR A 20 -13.45 -2.38 -7.25
C TYR A 20 -13.40 -3.51 -8.28
N GLY A 21 -13.19 -4.75 -7.81
CA GLY A 21 -13.05 -5.94 -8.66
C GLY A 21 -11.63 -6.21 -9.15
N ASP A 22 -10.68 -5.28 -9.02
CA ASP A 22 -9.27 -5.54 -9.27
C ASP A 22 -8.64 -6.24 -8.05
N LEU A 23 -8.31 -7.52 -8.20
CA LEU A 23 -7.74 -8.34 -7.14
C LEU A 23 -6.37 -7.84 -6.67
N ASN A 24 -5.65 -7.06 -7.46
CA ASN A 24 -4.37 -6.46 -7.04
C ASN A 24 -4.57 -5.23 -6.15
N CYS A 25 -5.75 -4.62 -6.21
CA CYS A 25 -6.11 -3.41 -5.45
C CYS A 25 -7.18 -3.70 -4.37
N THR A 26 -7.39 -4.98 -4.06
CA THR A 26 -8.44 -5.46 -3.14
C THR A 26 -7.84 -6.44 -2.12
N ALA A 27 -8.32 -6.36 -0.89
CA ALA A 27 -8.06 -7.30 0.18
C ALA A 27 -9.38 -7.78 0.77
N PHE A 28 -9.55 -9.10 0.85
CA PHE A 28 -10.72 -9.74 1.44
C PHE A 28 -10.48 -9.99 2.93
N GLY A 29 -11.47 -9.67 3.75
CA GLY A 29 -11.51 -10.08 5.15
C GLY A 29 -11.59 -11.61 5.26
N LYS A 30 -10.76 -12.20 6.10
CA LYS A 30 -10.65 -13.66 6.27
C LYS A 30 -11.08 -14.13 7.67
N LYS A 31 -12.12 -13.52 8.24
CA LYS A 31 -12.58 -13.75 9.62
C LYS A 31 -11.52 -13.43 10.69
N ASN A 32 -10.60 -12.54 10.36
CA ASN A 32 -9.57 -12.06 11.28
C ASN A 32 -9.92 -10.65 11.74
N GLU A 33 -9.36 -10.26 12.88
CA GLU A 33 -9.44 -8.89 13.40
C GLU A 33 -8.59 -7.90 12.62
N THR A 34 -7.78 -8.36 11.66
CA THR A 34 -6.91 -7.52 10.85
C THR A 34 -6.98 -7.91 9.39
N THR A 35 -7.15 -6.90 8.53
CA THR A 35 -7.04 -7.01 7.08
C THR A 35 -6.03 -5.98 6.57
N ILE A 36 -5.17 -6.40 5.64
CA ILE A 36 -4.08 -5.57 5.12
C ILE A 36 -4.25 -5.43 3.61
N LEU A 37 -4.37 -4.19 3.15
CA LEU A 37 -4.31 -3.83 1.74
C LEU A 37 -2.94 -3.20 1.41
N LYS A 38 -2.26 -3.75 0.40
CA LYS A 38 -1.03 -3.18 -0.15
C LYS A 38 -1.38 -2.24 -1.28
N VAL A 39 -1.43 -0.94 -0.97
CA VAL A 39 -1.59 0.11 -1.98
C VAL A 39 -0.20 0.48 -2.53
N PRO A 40 0.07 0.26 -3.83
CA PRO A 40 1.34 0.64 -4.45
C PRO A 40 1.43 2.15 -4.67
N LEU A 41 2.64 2.72 -4.69
CA LEU A 41 2.86 4.15 -4.95
C LEU A 41 2.53 4.55 -6.40
N LYS A 42 2.48 3.57 -7.31
CA LYS A 42 2.07 3.72 -8.70
C LYS A 42 1.08 2.61 -9.04
N GLY A 43 0.01 2.95 -9.76
CA GLY A 43 -1.09 2.02 -10.04
C GLY A 43 -2.13 2.00 -8.92
N CYS A 44 -3.16 1.17 -9.06
CA CYS A 44 -4.34 1.18 -8.17
C CYS A 44 -4.89 2.59 -7.90
N ASN A 45 -4.96 3.44 -8.93
CA ASN A 45 -5.39 4.84 -8.82
C ASN A 45 -4.64 5.72 -7.81
N THR A 46 -3.44 5.31 -7.41
CA THR A 46 -2.56 6.15 -6.59
C THR A 46 -1.96 7.24 -7.46
N HIS A 47 -2.04 8.48 -7.02
CA HIS A 47 -1.53 9.64 -7.73
C HIS A 47 -0.60 10.46 -6.84
N GLU A 48 0.39 11.09 -7.45
CA GLU A 48 1.30 12.00 -6.76
C GLU A 48 0.66 13.38 -6.70
N LYS A 49 0.36 13.87 -5.49
CA LYS A 49 -0.29 15.17 -5.26
C LYS A 49 0.74 16.30 -5.23
N GLU A 50 1.86 16.04 -4.58
CA GLU A 50 3.03 16.91 -4.48
C GLU A 50 4.28 16.01 -4.59
N PRO A 51 5.47 16.55 -4.96
CA PRO A 51 6.68 15.74 -5.06
C PRO A 51 6.94 14.92 -3.79
N GLY A 52 6.93 13.59 -3.94
CA GLY A 52 7.10 12.63 -2.86
C GLY A 52 5.84 12.33 -2.03
N LEU A 53 4.69 12.96 -2.29
CA LEU A 53 3.41 12.68 -1.62
C LEU A 53 2.45 11.93 -2.54
N PHE A 54 2.24 10.65 -2.25
CA PHE A 54 1.38 9.74 -3.01
C PHE A 54 0.07 9.51 -2.28
N MET A 55 -1.06 9.81 -2.94
CA MET A 55 -2.41 9.78 -2.38
C MET A 55 -3.27 8.73 -3.09
N SER A 56 -4.20 8.12 -2.35
CA SER A 56 -5.18 7.16 -2.87
C SER A 56 -6.45 7.17 -2.00
N HIS A 57 -7.58 6.75 -2.56
CA HIS A 57 -8.83 6.56 -1.82
C HIS A 57 -9.09 5.07 -1.63
N VAL A 58 -9.35 4.68 -0.39
CA VAL A 58 -9.60 3.29 0.01
C VAL A 58 -10.99 3.20 0.62
N THR A 59 -11.80 2.32 0.06
CA THR A 59 -13.10 1.94 0.62
C THR A 59 -12.93 0.72 1.52
N VAL A 60 -13.55 0.79 2.70
CA VAL A 60 -13.77 -0.34 3.61
C VAL A 60 -15.26 -0.66 3.57
N GLN A 61 -15.59 -1.84 3.08
CA GLN A 61 -16.94 -2.35 2.99
C GLN A 61 -17.10 -3.50 4.00
N GLN A 62 -18.09 -3.44 4.89
CA GLN A 62 -18.28 -4.44 5.94
C GLN A 62 -18.82 -5.77 5.41
N HIS A 63 -19.51 -5.74 4.27
CA HIS A 63 -20.08 -6.94 3.65
C HIS A 63 -19.82 -6.95 2.13
N PRO A 64 -19.39 -8.07 1.52
CA PRO A 64 -18.96 -8.09 0.11
C PRO A 64 -20.04 -7.75 -0.93
N MET A 65 -21.32 -7.91 -0.57
CA MET A 65 -22.46 -7.81 -1.50
C MET A 65 -23.45 -6.70 -1.15
N ILE A 66 -23.27 -6.02 -0.01
CA ILE A 66 -24.26 -5.09 0.53
C ILE A 66 -23.53 -3.81 0.93
N VAL A 67 -24.07 -2.67 0.52
CA VAL A 67 -23.63 -1.38 1.04
C VAL A 67 -24.31 -1.14 2.39
N SER A 68 -23.51 -0.93 3.42
CA SER A 68 -23.95 -0.73 4.79
C SER A 68 -23.60 0.66 5.30
N ALA A 69 -24.30 1.14 6.33
CA ALA A 69 -23.95 2.40 6.98
C ALA A 69 -22.57 2.37 7.67
N GLY A 70 -22.00 1.18 7.87
CA GLY A 70 -20.65 1.00 8.42
C GLY A 70 -19.55 0.99 7.36
N ASP A 71 -19.91 1.14 6.08
CA ASP A 71 -18.95 1.27 5.00
C ASP A 71 -18.42 2.71 4.96
N GLY A 72 -17.15 2.87 4.59
CA GLY A 72 -16.52 4.17 4.58
C GLY A 72 -15.39 4.26 3.57
N GLU A 73 -15.19 5.47 3.05
CA GLU A 73 -14.10 5.82 2.17
C GLU A 73 -13.10 6.70 2.91
N TYR A 74 -11.81 6.41 2.72
CA TYR A 74 -10.71 7.04 3.42
C TYR A 74 -9.64 7.47 2.44
N GLU A 75 -9.20 8.73 2.55
CA GLU A 75 -8.03 9.21 1.83
C GLU A 75 -6.76 8.82 2.59
N VAL A 76 -5.87 8.11 1.91
CA VAL A 76 -4.61 7.61 2.46
C VAL A 76 -3.43 8.20 1.70
N GLY A 77 -2.42 8.65 2.44
CA GLY A 77 -1.22 9.27 1.90
C GLY A 77 0.06 8.57 2.34
N CYS A 78 1.03 8.48 1.43
CA CYS A 78 2.39 8.05 1.71
C CYS A 78 3.37 9.15 1.29
N LYS A 79 4.15 9.67 2.24
CA LYS A 79 5.19 10.66 1.97
C LYS A 79 6.55 9.99 1.94
N LEU A 80 7.20 10.01 0.79
CA LEU A 80 8.60 9.65 0.63
C LEU A 80 9.46 10.89 0.84
N PHE A 81 10.47 10.76 1.70
CA PHE A 81 11.49 11.75 1.88
C PHE A 81 12.73 11.32 1.11
N SER A 82 13.20 12.16 0.20
CA SER A 82 14.53 12.05 -0.40
C SER A 82 15.42 13.15 0.14
N GLY A 83 16.65 12.80 0.51
CA GLY A 83 17.66 13.74 1.00
C GLY A 83 19.05 13.14 0.83
N ASP A 84 20.05 14.02 0.72
CA ASP A 84 21.45 13.60 0.66
C ASP A 84 21.90 13.14 2.05
N LEU A 85 22.38 11.91 2.15
CA LEU A 85 23.07 11.43 3.34
C LEU A 85 24.50 11.94 3.26
N GLU A 86 24.81 13.05 3.94
CA GLU A 86 26.19 13.49 4.13
C GLU A 86 26.91 12.50 5.05
N VAL A 87 27.67 11.57 4.45
CA VAL A 87 28.53 10.65 5.18
C VAL A 87 29.83 11.38 5.54
N GLY A 88 29.87 11.98 6.72
CA GLY A 88 31.10 12.53 7.30
C GLY A 88 32.09 11.40 7.63
N THR A 89 33.15 11.27 6.83
CA THR A 89 34.19 10.24 7.01
C THR A 89 35.13 10.58 8.16
N GLY A 90 34.67 10.32 9.38
CA GLY A 90 35.53 10.18 10.56
C GLY A 90 35.56 8.77 11.14
N ASN A 91 34.55 7.95 10.86
CA ASN A 91 34.45 6.54 11.26
C ASN A 91 33.41 5.81 10.38
N ARG A 92 33.64 4.53 10.08
CA ARG A 92 32.74 3.70 9.25
C ARG A 92 31.42 3.47 9.97
N ILE A 93 30.34 4.08 9.49
CA ILE A 93 28.96 3.76 9.86
C ILE A 93 28.29 3.16 8.64
N ASP A 94 27.86 1.91 8.77
CA ASP A 94 27.08 1.20 7.75
C ASP A 94 25.61 1.63 7.88
N VAL A 95 25.09 2.37 6.90
CA VAL A 95 23.68 2.80 6.87
C VAL A 95 22.94 1.91 5.87
N SER A 96 22.27 0.89 6.39
CA SER A 96 21.41 0.01 5.58
C SER A 96 19.97 0.52 5.53
N ALA A 97 19.58 1.08 4.38
CA ALA A 97 18.17 1.31 4.04
C ALA A 97 17.55 -0.02 3.55
N SER A 98 16.52 -0.51 4.24
CA SER A 98 15.81 -1.72 3.84
C SER A 98 14.85 -1.43 2.68
N SER A 99 15.34 -1.52 1.45
CA SER A 99 14.51 -1.49 0.25
C SER A 99 13.93 -2.89 0.00
N MET A 100 12.60 -2.99 -0.12
CA MET A 100 11.89 -4.24 -0.36
C MET A 100 12.32 -4.86 -1.70
N LYS A 101 12.81 -6.09 -1.63
CA LYS A 101 13.41 -6.86 -2.74
C LYS A 101 12.34 -7.22 -3.79
N GLY A 102 12.27 -6.45 -4.87
CA GLY A 102 11.66 -6.89 -6.14
C GLY A 102 12.74 -7.56 -6.97
N GLY A 103 12.71 -8.88 -7.06
CA GLY A 103 13.54 -9.62 -8.01
C GLY A 103 12.81 -9.72 -9.33
N ASP A 104 13.50 -9.43 -10.42
CA ASP A 104 13.22 -10.05 -11.73
C ASP A 104 14.50 -10.13 -12.54
N THR A 105 14.83 -11.37 -12.89
CA THR A 105 15.94 -11.82 -13.73
C THR A 105 15.57 -11.56 -15.19
N MET A 106 16.42 -10.87 -15.95
CA MET A 106 16.45 -10.99 -17.41
C MET A 106 17.90 -11.09 -17.90
N THR A 107 18.35 -12.33 -18.12
CA THR A 107 19.53 -12.64 -18.92
C THR A 107 19.13 -12.75 -20.38
N SER A 108 19.68 -11.87 -21.21
CA SER A 108 19.81 -12.10 -22.65
C SER A 108 21.31 -12.10 -22.97
N PRO A 109 21.89 -13.17 -23.56
CA PRO A 109 23.24 -13.09 -24.10
C PRO A 109 23.22 -13.23 -25.63
N SER A 110 23.95 -12.34 -26.30
CA SER A 110 24.61 -12.52 -27.60
C SER A 110 25.66 -11.40 -27.73
N PRO A 111 26.82 -11.61 -28.38
CA PRO A 111 27.00 -12.35 -29.63
C PRO A 111 27.72 -13.69 -29.51
#